data_AF-T0SRK3-F1
#
_entry.id   AF-T0SRK3-F1
#
_cell.length_a   1.000
_cell.length_b   1.000
_cell.length_c   1.000
_cell.angle_alpha   90.00
_cell.angle_beta   90.00
_cell.angle_gamma   90.00
#
_symmetry.space_group_name_H-M   'P 1'
#
loop_
_entity.id
_entity.type
_entity.pdbx_description
1 polymer ?
#
loop_
_entity_poly.entity_id
_entity_poly.type
_entity_poly.pdbx_seq_one_letter_code
_entity_poly.pdbx_strand_id
1 'polypeptide(L)'
;MSNVDIKIHNPKIAIGNNSKPAASKNIDTKQYIPEPYREVATGMEEQFANFMIAEMEKSVGNLPTDTAGDYYATLMRSKRAEMMAKKESLGLQNVILDQIYPEAQRTKEAYDAYQKMVAMNNFSRKKIEIHDQPTQDIQMVRKTSAKELTHE
;
A
#
# COMPACT_ATOMS: atom_id res chain seq x y z
N MET A 1 -31.94 -25.31 61.54
CA MET A 1 -30.98 -24.41 60.87
C MET A 1 -30.03 -25.28 60.06
N SER A 2 -30.20 -25.33 58.74
CA SER A 2 -29.37 -26.13 57.83
C SER A 2 -28.20 -25.29 57.34
N ASN A 3 -26.97 -25.69 57.68
CA ASN A 3 -25.77 -25.06 57.14
C ASN A 3 -25.61 -25.46 55.68
N VAL A 4 -25.50 -24.47 54.79
CA VAL A 4 -25.25 -24.65 53.36
C VAL A 4 -23.74 -24.61 53.15
N ASP A 5 -23.13 -25.75 52.83
CA ASP A 5 -21.72 -25.83 52.46
C ASP A 5 -21.50 -25.23 51.07
N ILE A 6 -20.93 -24.02 51.02
CA ILE A 6 -20.54 -23.37 49.78
C ILE A 6 -19.19 -23.95 49.33
N LYS A 7 -19.23 -24.87 48.36
CA LYS A 7 -18.01 -25.40 47.71
C LYS A 7 -17.48 -24.37 46.71
N ILE A 8 -16.51 -23.56 47.14
CA ILE A 8 -15.79 -22.64 46.26
C ILE A 8 -14.86 -23.44 45.35
N HIS A 9 -15.24 -23.59 44.08
CA HIS A 9 -14.41 -24.23 43.06
C HIS A 9 -13.31 -23.25 42.65
N ASN A 10 -12.11 -23.41 43.22
CA ASN A 10 -10.95 -22.62 42.82
C ASN A 10 -10.19 -23.39 41.73
N PRO A 11 -10.24 -22.98 40.45
CA PRO A 11 -9.51 -23.69 39.39
C PRO A 11 -8.01 -23.56 39.68
N LYS A 12 -7.37 -24.69 40.00
CA LYS A 12 -5.92 -24.77 40.08
C LYS A 12 -5.37 -24.51 38.68
N ILE A 13 -4.80 -23.32 38.46
CA ILE A 13 -4.01 -23.04 37.26
C ILE A 13 -2.75 -23.89 37.37
N ALA A 14 -2.76 -25.05 36.71
CA ALA A 14 -1.55 -25.82 36.47
C ALA A 14 -0.68 -25.03 35.50
N ILE A 15 0.37 -24.37 36.02
CA ILE A 15 1.43 -23.79 35.19
C ILE A 15 2.23 -24.96 34.63
N GLY A 16 1.72 -25.51 33.53
CA GLY A 16 2.34 -26.60 32.78
C GLY A 16 3.55 -26.09 32.01
N ASN A 17 4.73 -26.43 32.53
CA ASN A 17 5.98 -26.75 31.85
C ASN A 17 6.29 -26.02 30.54
N ASN A 18 7.30 -25.14 30.60
CA ASN A 18 8.33 -24.88 29.58
C ASN A 18 8.17 -25.64 28.26
N SER A 19 7.25 -25.19 27.41
CA SER A 19 7.32 -25.50 25.99
C SER A 19 8.54 -24.75 25.46
N LYS A 20 9.65 -25.48 25.25
CA LYS A 20 10.74 -25.01 24.39
C LYS A 20 10.11 -24.36 23.16
N PRO A 21 10.46 -23.11 22.79
CA PRO A 21 9.89 -22.51 21.61
C PRO A 21 10.12 -23.48 20.45
N ALA A 22 9.04 -23.99 19.89
CA ALA A 22 9.11 -24.87 18.74
C ALA A 22 9.98 -24.15 17.72
N ALA A 23 11.05 -24.81 17.27
CA ALA A 23 11.91 -24.29 16.22
C ALA A 23 11.00 -23.73 15.12
N SER A 24 11.03 -22.41 14.94
CA SER A 24 10.21 -21.72 13.95
C SER A 24 10.49 -22.40 12.63
N LYS A 25 9.54 -23.20 12.14
CA LYS A 25 9.58 -23.61 10.75
C LYS A 25 9.60 -22.29 10.00
N ASN A 26 10.66 -22.02 9.23
CA ASN A 26 10.70 -20.96 8.24
C ASN A 26 9.61 -21.27 7.22
N ILE A 27 8.35 -21.00 7.58
CA ILE A 27 7.22 -21.02 6.69
C ILE A 27 7.42 -19.76 5.87
N ASP A 28 7.64 -19.91 4.57
CA ASP A 28 7.71 -18.78 3.67
C ASP A 28 6.33 -18.11 3.62
N THR A 29 6.16 -17.07 4.44
CA THR A 29 4.93 -16.30 4.55
C THR A 29 4.87 -15.16 3.53
N LYS A 30 5.92 -14.96 2.71
CA LYS A 30 5.99 -13.88 1.71
C LYS A 30 4.87 -13.98 0.67
N GLN A 31 4.41 -15.19 0.38
CA GLN A 31 3.30 -15.44 -0.54
C GLN A 31 1.97 -14.79 -0.10
N TYR A 32 1.80 -14.56 1.21
CA TYR A 32 0.58 -13.95 1.78
C TYR A 32 0.68 -12.42 1.94
N ILE A 33 1.73 -11.80 1.39
CA ILE A 33 1.85 -10.34 1.35
C ILE A 33 1.11 -9.85 0.11
N PRO A 34 0.12 -8.95 0.25
CA PRO A 34 -0.56 -8.36 -0.91
C PRO A 34 0.39 -7.52 -1.76
N GLU A 35 0.22 -7.60 -3.09
CA GLU A 35 1.13 -6.97 -4.06
C GLU A 35 1.39 -5.47 -3.81
N PRO A 36 0.39 -4.63 -3.45
CA PRO A 36 0.64 -3.22 -3.20
C PRO A 36 1.63 -2.95 -2.07
N TYR A 37 1.70 -3.82 -1.05
CA TYR A 37 2.70 -3.69 0.01
C TYR A 37 4.10 -4.07 -0.49
N ARG A 38 4.20 -5.09 -1.36
CA ARG A 38 5.47 -5.44 -2.01
C ARG A 38 5.96 -4.31 -2.89
N GLU A 39 5.08 -3.71 -3.69
CA GLU A 39 5.40 -2.58 -4.56
C GLU A 39 5.91 -1.37 -3.76
N VAL A 40 5.24 -1.03 -2.65
CA VAL A 40 5.70 0.04 -1.75
C VAL A 40 7.09 -0.27 -1.19
N ALA A 41 7.31 -1.49 -0.70
CA ALA A 41 8.61 -1.87 -0.14
C ALA A 41 9.72 -1.84 -1.19
N THR A 42 9.46 -2.33 -2.42
CA THR A 42 10.40 -2.25 -3.54
C THR A 42 10.70 -0.80 -3.91
N GLY A 43 9.69 0.07 -3.98
CA GLY A 43 9.87 1.48 -4.31
C GLY A 43 10.68 2.23 -3.25
N MET A 44 10.49 1.90 -1.97
CA MET A 44 11.31 2.44 -0.88
C MET A 44 12.77 1.96 -0.95
N GLU A 45 13.00 0.68 -1.26
CA GLU A 45 14.36 0.16 -1.47
C GLU A 45 15.03 0.79 -2.71
N GLU A 46 14.29 1.03 -3.79
CA GLU A 46 14.79 1.74 -4.96
C GLU A 46 15.22 3.17 -4.63
N GLN A 47 14.41 3.91 -3.86
CA GLN A 47 14.77 5.26 -3.42
C GLN A 47 16.04 5.27 -2.56
N PHE A 48 16.14 4.32 -1.65
CA PHE A 48 17.33 4.15 -0.82
C PHE A 48 18.57 3.80 -1.65
N ALA A 49 18.45 2.84 -2.57
CA ALA A 49 19.53 2.44 -3.46
C ALA A 49 19.99 3.60 -4.35
N ASN A 50 19.05 4.38 -4.89
CA ASN A 50 19.33 5.57 -5.68
C ASN A 50 20.09 6.62 -4.86
N PHE A 51 19.69 6.85 -3.61
CA PHE A 51 20.39 7.74 -2.68
C PHE A 51 21.81 7.24 -2.39
N MET A 52 21.97 5.94 -2.10
CA MET A 52 23.28 5.34 -1.86
C MET A 52 24.22 5.50 -3.05
N ILE A 53 23.75 5.19 -4.27
CA ILE A 53 24.56 5.32 -5.49
C ILE A 53 24.92 6.79 -5.72
N ALA A 54 23.99 7.72 -5.51
CA ALA A 54 24.26 9.15 -5.63
C ALA A 54 25.36 9.61 -4.66
N GLU A 55 25.35 9.11 -3.43
CA GLU A 55 26.38 9.45 -2.43
C GLU A 55 27.73 8.82 -2.77
N MET A 56 27.73 7.58 -3.28
CA MET A 56 28.93 6.95 -3.80
C MET A 56 29.53 7.74 -4.96
N GLU A 57 28.72 8.20 -5.93
CA GLU A 57 29.17 8.99 -7.08
C GLU A 57 29.85 10.29 -6.67
N LYS A 58 29.30 11.00 -5.67
CA LYS A 58 29.93 12.21 -5.10
C LYS A 58 31.32 11.93 -4.53
N SER A 59 31.54 10.74 -3.96
CA SER A 59 32.83 10.38 -3.36
C SER A 59 33.94 10.08 -4.39
N VAL A 60 33.59 9.72 -5.64
CA VAL A 60 34.57 9.30 -6.67
C VAL A 60 35.11 10.48 -7.50
N GLY A 61 34.63 11.71 -7.29
CA GLY A 61 35.18 12.93 -7.91
C GLY A 61 34.95 13.10 -9.42
N ASN A 62 34.38 12.11 -10.11
CA ASN A 62 34.11 12.12 -11.55
C ASN A 62 32.64 12.45 -11.84
N LEU A 63 32.20 13.66 -11.49
CA LEU A 63 30.90 14.17 -11.90
C LEU A 63 30.98 14.67 -13.36
N PRO A 64 30.00 14.34 -14.21
CA PRO A 64 29.91 14.94 -15.54
C PRO A 64 29.85 16.47 -15.42
N THR A 65 30.56 17.17 -16.30
CA THR A 65 30.57 18.65 -16.31
C THR A 65 29.55 19.25 -17.26
N ASP A 66 28.85 18.41 -18.03
CA ASP A 66 27.83 18.82 -19.00
C ASP A 66 26.46 18.19 -18.69
N THR A 67 25.42 18.97 -18.95
CA THR A 67 23.99 18.64 -18.80
C THR A 67 23.58 17.32 -19.44
N ALA A 68 24.13 16.99 -20.63
CA ALA A 68 23.85 15.71 -21.27
C ALA A 68 24.44 14.52 -20.49
N GLY A 69 25.63 14.71 -19.91
CA GLY A 69 26.28 13.73 -19.04
C GLY A 69 25.51 13.50 -17.74
N ASP A 70 25.03 14.58 -17.12
CA ASP A 70 24.22 14.52 -15.90
C ASP A 70 22.90 13.79 -16.11
N TYR A 71 22.23 14.03 -17.25
CA TYR A 71 21.02 13.32 -17.62
C TYR A 71 21.27 11.81 -17.75
N TYR A 72 22.32 11.42 -18.48
CA TYR A 72 22.65 10.01 -18.66
C TYR A 72 23.05 9.35 -17.34
N ALA A 73 23.85 10.02 -16.51
CA ALA A 73 24.23 9.53 -15.19
C ALA A 73 23.00 9.30 -14.31
N THR A 74 22.06 10.24 -14.28
CA THR A 74 20.81 10.10 -13.51
C THR A 74 19.96 8.93 -14.00
N LEU A 75 19.86 8.74 -15.32
CA LEU A 75 19.15 7.60 -15.91
C LEU A 75 19.81 6.26 -15.58
N MET A 76 21.14 6.19 -15.64
CA MET A 76 21.88 4.97 -15.29
C MET A 76 21.77 4.66 -13.80
N ARG A 77 21.83 5.70 -12.96
CA ARG A 77 21.65 5.57 -11.52
C ARG A 77 20.26 5.03 -11.17
N SER A 78 19.20 5.60 -11.76
CA SER A 78 17.83 5.12 -11.51
C SER A 78 17.65 3.68 -11.97
N LYS A 79 18.17 3.30 -13.15
CA LYS A 79 18.11 1.92 -13.62
C LYS A 79 18.89 0.94 -12.74
N ARG A 80 20.04 1.36 -12.23
CA ARG A 80 20.82 0.54 -11.30
C ARG A 80 20.08 0.36 -9.97
N ALA A 81 19.48 1.42 -9.44
CA ALA A 81 18.66 1.36 -8.22
C ALA A 81 17.45 0.43 -8.40
N GLU A 82 16.72 0.56 -9.50
CA GLU A 82 15.58 -0.30 -9.86
C GLU A 82 16.00 -1.78 -9.90
N MET A 83 17.14 -2.08 -10.54
CA MET A 83 17.68 -3.44 -10.59
C MET A 83 18.09 -3.99 -9.23
N MET A 84 18.62 -3.15 -8.34
CA MET A 84 19.01 -3.55 -6.99
C MET A 84 17.80 -3.91 -6.13
N ALA A 85 16.74 -3.10 -6.20
CA ALA A 85 15.50 -3.34 -5.49
C ALA A 85 14.79 -4.62 -6.00
N LYS A 86 14.68 -4.79 -7.33
CA LYS A 86 14.05 -5.99 -7.93
C LYS A 86 14.76 -7.30 -7.61
N LYS A 87 16.06 -7.27 -7.33
CA LYS A 87 16.85 -8.46 -7.00
C LYS A 87 16.93 -8.71 -5.49
N GLU A 88 16.16 -7.99 -4.67
CA GLU A 88 16.24 -8.02 -3.20
C GLU A 88 17.68 -7.89 -2.67
N SER A 89 18.55 -7.17 -3.38
CA SER A 89 20.00 -7.27 -3.16
C SER A 89 20.50 -6.61 -1.87
N LEU A 90 19.72 -5.67 -1.32
CA LEU A 90 20.07 -4.97 -0.07
C LEU A 90 19.33 -5.57 1.14
N GLY A 91 18.34 -6.44 0.92
CA GLY A 91 17.50 -7.03 1.96
C GLY A 91 16.61 -6.04 2.71
N LEU A 92 16.63 -4.75 2.32
CA LEU A 92 15.91 -3.67 2.99
C LEU A 92 14.40 -3.82 2.76
N GLN A 93 14.01 -4.37 1.61
CA GLN A 93 12.61 -4.69 1.33
C GLN A 93 11.96 -5.54 2.43
N ASN A 94 12.66 -6.55 2.95
CA ASN A 94 12.13 -7.42 4.01
C ASN A 94 11.89 -6.63 5.30
N VAL A 95 12.84 -5.76 5.68
CA VAL A 95 12.73 -4.89 6.86
C VAL A 95 11.56 -3.92 6.72
N ILE A 96 11.40 -3.32 5.54
CA ILE A 96 10.27 -2.44 5.25
C ILE A 96 8.95 -3.22 5.33
N LEU A 97 8.91 -4.41 4.72
CA LEU A 97 7.74 -5.28 4.76
C LEU A 97 7.37 -5.69 6.18
N ASP A 98 8.34 -5.97 7.04
CA ASP A 98 8.08 -6.30 8.45
C ASP A 98 7.48 -5.10 9.21
N GLN A 99 7.81 -3.88 8.80
CA GLN A 99 7.28 -2.66 9.41
C GLN A 99 5.88 -2.29 8.90
N ILE A 100 5.63 -2.43 7.60
CA ILE A 100 4.34 -2.02 6.98
C ILE A 100 3.32 -3.16 6.94
N TYR A 101 3.78 -4.42 6.95
CA TYR A 101 2.95 -5.62 6.91
C TYR A 101 3.61 -6.77 7.71
N PRO A 102 3.54 -6.71 9.06
CA PRO A 102 4.23 -7.62 9.96
C PRO A 102 3.87 -9.09 9.76
N GLU A 103 4.75 -10.01 10.16
CA GLU A 103 4.55 -11.47 10.01
C GLU A 103 3.22 -11.98 10.56
N ALA A 104 2.73 -11.41 11.67
CA ALA A 104 1.45 -11.78 12.26
C ALA A 104 0.25 -11.59 11.31
N GLN A 105 0.38 -10.74 10.29
CA GLN A 105 -0.64 -10.48 9.27
C GLN A 105 -0.44 -11.33 8.00
N ARG A 106 0.68 -12.04 7.87
CA ARG A 106 1.02 -12.85 6.70
C ARG A 106 0.39 -14.24 6.77
N THR A 107 -0.92 -14.27 6.97
CA THR A 107 -1.71 -15.50 7.02
C THR A 107 -2.55 -15.65 5.76
N LYS A 108 -2.90 -16.90 5.45
CA LYS A 108 -3.77 -17.21 4.31
C LYS A 108 -5.13 -16.55 4.46
N GLU A 109 -5.69 -16.53 5.67
CA GLU A 109 -7.00 -15.97 5.96
C GLU A 109 -7.03 -14.45 5.72
N ALA A 110 -5.99 -13.74 6.17
CA ALA A 110 -5.87 -12.30 5.97
C ALA A 110 -5.69 -11.96 4.48
N TYR A 111 -4.87 -12.72 3.77
CA TYR A 111 -4.67 -12.55 2.33
C TYR A 111 -5.96 -12.81 1.53
N ASP A 112 -6.66 -13.91 1.83
CA ASP A 112 -7.93 -14.25 1.18
C ASP A 112 -9.00 -13.17 1.44
N ALA A 113 -9.04 -12.61 2.65
CA ALA A 113 -9.93 -11.50 2.99
C ALA A 113 -9.61 -10.23 2.19
N TYR A 114 -8.33 -9.89 2.06
CA TYR A 114 -7.86 -8.77 1.24
C TYR A 114 -8.28 -8.94 -0.23
N GLN A 115 -8.07 -10.14 -0.80
CA GLN A 115 -8.44 -10.42 -2.19
C GLN A 115 -9.95 -10.27 -2.43
N LYS A 116 -10.79 -10.74 -1.49
CA LYS A 116 -12.25 -10.56 -1.57
C LYS A 116 -12.66 -9.09 -1.54
N MET A 117 -12.03 -8.29 -0.68
CA MET A 117 -12.29 -6.85 -0.58
C MET A 117 -11.93 -6.13 -1.90
N VAL A 118 -10.75 -6.42 -2.46
CA VAL A 118 -10.32 -5.84 -3.75
C VAL A 118 -11.28 -6.23 -4.87
N ALA A 119 -11.65 -7.52 -4.94
CA ALA A 119 -12.60 -8.00 -5.94
C ALA A 119 -13.95 -7.25 -5.83
N MET A 120 -14.52 -7.16 -4.63
CA MET A 120 -15.79 -6.47 -4.37
C MET A 120 -15.73 -4.99 -4.79
N ASN A 121 -14.66 -4.28 -4.44
CA ASN A 121 -14.45 -2.89 -4.84
C ASN A 121 -14.34 -2.70 -6.37
N ASN A 122 -13.78 -3.69 -7.07
CA ASN A 122 -13.68 -3.65 -8.53
C ASN A 122 -15.02 -3.94 -9.22
N PHE A 123 -15.88 -4.78 -8.63
CA PHE A 123 -17.24 -5.01 -9.13
C PHE A 123 -18.12 -3.77 -9.02
N SER A 124 -18.06 -3.04 -7.90
CA SER A 124 -18.83 -1.80 -7.71
C SER A 124 -18.46 -0.70 -8.71
N ARG A 125 -17.18 -0.63 -9.13
CA ARG A 125 -16.73 0.35 -10.14
C ARG A 125 -17.18 0.03 -11.57
N LYS A 126 -17.41 -1.25 -11.91
CA LYS A 126 -17.85 -1.65 -13.26
C LYS A 126 -19.31 -1.30 -13.58
N LYS A 127 -20.11 -0.87 -12.60
CA LYS A 127 -21.55 -0.60 -12.77
C LYS A 127 -21.92 0.87 -13.00
N ILE A 128 -20.97 1.74 -13.33
CA ILE A 128 -21.27 3.12 -13.76
C ILE A 128 -21.27 3.13 -15.28
N GLU A 129 -22.37 2.69 -15.88
CA GLU A 129 -22.66 3.02 -17.27
C GLU A 129 -23.16 4.46 -17.30
N ILE A 130 -22.35 5.38 -17.85
CA ILE A 130 -22.78 6.75 -18.13
C ILE A 130 -23.77 6.63 -19.28
N HIS A 131 -25.06 6.72 -18.97
CA HIS A 131 -26.09 6.87 -19.98
C HIS A 131 -26.05 8.34 -20.42
N ASP A 132 -25.49 8.61 -21.60
CA ASP A 132 -25.54 9.92 -22.24
C ASP A 132 -27.01 10.26 -22.54
N GLN A 133 -27.71 10.85 -21.58
CA GLN A 133 -28.96 11.52 -21.89
C GLN A 133 -28.63 12.86 -22.56
N PRO A 134 -29.24 13.18 -23.72
CA PRO A 134 -29.03 14.47 -24.36
C PRO A 134 -29.47 15.58 -23.39
N THR A 135 -28.53 16.45 -23.05
CA THR A 135 -28.77 17.66 -22.27
C THR A 135 -29.87 18.46 -22.94
N GLN A 136 -31.01 18.64 -22.26
CA GLN A 136 -32.06 19.52 -22.76
C GLN A 136 -31.52 20.96 -22.79
N ASP A 137 -31.56 21.58 -23.96
CA ASP A 137 -31.10 22.96 -24.16
C ASP A 137 -31.79 23.91 -23.17
N ILE A 138 -30.98 24.65 -22.43
CA ILE A 138 -31.43 25.73 -21.55
C ILE A 138 -31.99 26.83 -22.48
N GLN A 139 -33.31 26.93 -22.57
CA GLN A 139 -33.95 28.03 -23.30
C GLN A 139 -33.54 29.36 -22.66
N MET A 140 -32.77 30.14 -23.40
CA MET A 140 -32.29 31.45 -22.98
C MET A 140 -33.47 32.38 -22.71
N VAL A 141 -33.58 32.84 -21.47
CA VAL A 141 -34.46 33.93 -21.05
C VAL A 141 -34.00 35.21 -21.77
N ARG A 142 -34.64 35.55 -22.89
CA ARG A 142 -34.51 36.88 -23.49
C ARG A 142 -35.31 37.87 -22.64
N LYS A 143 -34.60 38.62 -21.80
CA LYS A 143 -35.08 39.90 -21.29
C LYS A 143 -35.14 40.89 -22.46
N THR A 144 -36.33 41.40 -22.76
CA THR A 144 -36.49 42.72 -23.37
C THR A 144 -37.50 43.50 -22.56
N SER A 145 -36.99 44.45 -21.79
CA SER A 145 -37.74 45.54 -21.18
C SER A 145 -37.70 46.73 -22.14
N ALA A 146 -38.85 47.17 -22.63
CA ALA A 146 -39.17 48.53 -23.07
C ALA A 146 -40.68 48.55 -23.37
N LYS A 147 -41.54 49.12 -22.52
CA LYS A 147 -41.96 50.53 -22.50
C LYS A 147 -42.82 50.88 -23.73
N GLU A 148 -44.00 51.46 -23.44
CA GLU A 148 -45.01 52.04 -24.34
C GLU A 148 -46.19 51.13 -24.75
N LEU A 149 -47.26 51.21 -23.95
CA LEU A 149 -48.61 51.31 -24.50
C LEU A 149 -49.34 52.43 -23.74
N THR A 150 -49.35 53.59 -24.39
CA THR A 150 -50.26 54.72 -24.16
C THR A 150 -51.69 54.33 -24.53
N HIS A 151 -52.63 54.93 -23.79
CA HIS A 151 -54.06 55.13 -24.03
C HIS A 151 -54.64 54.81 -25.42
N GLU A 152 -55.76 54.07 -25.44
CA GLU A 152 -57.12 54.62 -25.61
C GLU A 152 -58.17 53.74 -24.91
#